data_AF-A0A2Z6R580-F1
#
_entry.id   AF-A0A2Z6R580-F1
#
_cell.length_a   1.000
_cell.length_b   1.000
_cell.length_c   1.000
_cell.angle_alpha   90.00
_cell.angle_beta   90.00
_cell.angle_gamma   90.00
#
_symmetry.space_group_name_H-M   'P 1'
#
loop_
_entity.id
_entity.type
_entity.pdbx_description
1 polymer ?
#
loop_
_entity_poly.entity_id
_entity_poly.type
_entity_poly.pdbx_seq_one_letter_code
_entity_poly.pdbx_strand_id
1 'polypeptide(L)'
;MSDIYERWFQNKVLHITEKHELNNEKYTKDISCTMCYPVRYIGVNEEREFLKFWEMYLEIVPQISESGYNLLTIASFTELLDVRQEEFIKAATKLVWSTEYSERPKYRLKGLIEILWIIIQTCVEETEEGLFLILKLNKVKEKIENNCELQLYGYTLSDGEVNKGFKKFWTWLQRETTAFRIPNDIKKLDIFKEILYLEDQIYLGE
;
A
#
# COMPACT_ATOMS: atom_id res chain seq x y z
N MET A 1 0.63 3.72 -12.97
CA MET A 1 1.61 4.63 -12.35
C MET A 1 1.33 4.67 -10.85
N SER A 2 2.36 4.78 -10.01
CA SER A 2 2.20 4.77 -8.56
C SER A 2 1.63 6.11 -8.08
N ASP A 3 0.51 6.10 -7.38
CA ASP A 3 -0.17 7.29 -6.83
C ASP A 3 0.51 7.87 -5.58
N ILE A 4 1.60 7.25 -5.12
CA ILE A 4 2.34 7.66 -3.92
C ILE A 4 3.64 8.38 -4.24
N TYR A 5 4.35 7.99 -5.29
CA TYR A 5 5.79 8.27 -5.41
C TYR A 5 6.07 9.76 -5.63
N GLU A 6 5.34 10.41 -6.54
CA GLU A 6 5.53 11.83 -6.85
C GLU A 6 5.26 12.69 -5.62
N ARG A 7 4.15 12.40 -4.93
CA ARG A 7 3.76 13.10 -3.72
C ARG A 7 4.74 12.85 -2.57
N TRP A 8 5.19 11.61 -2.41
CA TRP A 8 6.21 11.23 -1.43
C TRP A 8 7.52 11.97 -1.70
N PHE A 9 8.01 11.94 -2.94
CA PHE A 9 9.27 12.55 -3.34
C PHE A 9 9.22 14.08 -3.18
N GLN A 10 8.13 14.73 -3.64
CA GLN A 10 7.93 16.17 -3.44
C GLN A 10 7.92 16.56 -1.97
N ASN A 11 7.18 15.82 -1.13
CA ASN A 11 7.13 16.06 0.31
C ASN A 11 8.52 15.90 0.96
N LYS A 12 9.27 14.87 0.57
CA LYS A 12 10.63 14.62 1.06
C LYS A 12 11.56 15.78 0.71
N VAL A 13 11.60 16.21 -0.56
CA VAL A 13 12.44 17.31 -1.01
C VAL A 13 12.11 18.59 -0.25
N LEU A 14 10.83 18.94 -0.14
CA LEU A 14 10.39 20.11 0.62
C LEU A 14 10.77 20.02 2.10
N HIS A 15 10.55 18.86 2.71
CA HIS A 15 10.90 18.64 4.12
C HIS A 15 12.39 18.81 4.39
N ILE A 16 13.25 18.18 3.57
CA ILE A 16 14.70 18.27 3.71
C ILE A 16 15.14 19.74 3.61
N THR A 17 14.69 20.46 2.58
CA THR A 17 15.06 21.86 2.42
C THR A 17 14.54 22.76 3.54
N GLU A 18 13.25 22.68 3.86
CA GLU A 18 12.66 23.57 4.87
C GLU A 18 13.17 23.29 6.28
N LYS A 19 13.28 22.02 6.67
CA LYS A 19 13.62 21.63 8.05
C LYS A 19 15.13 21.46 8.26
N HIS A 20 15.83 20.82 7.35
CA HIS A 20 17.22 20.38 7.58
C HIS A 20 18.25 21.31 6.95
N GLU A 21 17.92 21.99 5.85
CA GLU A 21 18.83 22.96 5.20
C GLU A 21 18.59 24.39 5.70
N LEU A 22 17.33 24.84 5.72
CA LEU A 22 16.96 26.21 6.10
C LEU A 22 16.61 26.37 7.59
N ASN A 23 16.37 25.26 8.30
CA ASN A 23 15.98 25.24 9.72
C ASN A 23 14.75 26.11 10.04
N ASN A 24 13.75 26.09 9.16
CA ASN A 24 12.50 26.83 9.35
C ASN A 24 11.71 26.27 10.54
N GLU A 25 11.08 27.14 11.33
CA GLU A 25 10.18 26.72 12.42
C GLU A 25 8.90 26.03 11.90
N LYS A 26 8.42 26.45 10.72
CA LYS A 26 7.29 25.84 10.02
C LYS A 26 7.81 25.16 8.75
N TYR A 27 7.51 23.87 8.64
CA TYR A 27 7.99 23.03 7.55
C TYR A 27 6.95 21.96 7.20
N THR A 28 7.01 21.49 5.97
CA THR A 28 6.28 20.35 5.43
C THR A 28 6.73 19.09 6.16
N LYS A 29 5.81 18.31 6.74
CA LYS A 29 6.17 17.09 7.45
C LYS A 29 6.37 15.93 6.48
N ASP A 30 7.47 15.20 6.65
CA ASP A 30 7.74 13.94 5.98
C ASP A 30 8.00 12.84 7.02
N ILE A 31 7.19 11.78 6.99
CA ILE A 31 7.30 10.66 7.92
C ILE A 31 8.34 9.61 7.48
N SER A 32 8.87 9.72 6.26
CA SER A 32 9.97 8.87 5.78
C SER A 32 11.36 9.38 6.18
N CYS A 33 11.45 10.63 6.67
CA CYS A 33 12.73 11.26 6.99
C CYS A 33 13.53 10.52 8.10
N THR A 34 14.62 9.88 7.71
CA THR A 34 15.52 9.14 8.61
C THR A 34 16.25 10.03 9.62
N MET A 35 16.49 11.31 9.30
CA MET A 35 17.04 12.30 10.26
C MET A 35 16.06 12.63 11.39
N CYS A 36 14.75 12.66 11.10
CA CYS A 36 13.71 12.94 12.07
C CYS A 36 13.32 11.71 12.88
N TYR A 37 13.36 10.54 12.26
CA TYR A 37 12.93 9.27 12.82
C TYR A 37 14.07 8.24 12.78
N PRO A 38 15.24 8.55 13.36
CA PRO A 38 16.38 7.64 13.29
C PRO A 38 16.02 6.32 13.94
N VAL A 39 16.46 5.22 13.33
CA VAL A 39 16.33 3.88 13.91
C VAL A 39 17.05 3.86 15.26
N ARG A 40 16.40 3.30 16.27
CA ARG A 40 16.93 3.12 17.61
C ARG A 40 16.86 1.64 17.96
N TYR A 41 17.53 1.22 19.03
CA TYR A 41 17.38 -0.14 19.55
C TYR A 41 15.92 -0.40 19.94
N ILE A 42 15.33 -1.45 19.36
CA ILE A 42 13.92 -1.84 19.52
C ILE A 42 13.73 -3.20 20.21
N GLY A 43 14.83 -3.87 20.58
CA GLY A 43 14.80 -5.25 21.10
C GLY A 43 15.22 -6.27 20.05
N VAL A 44 15.94 -7.31 20.48
CA VAL A 44 16.56 -8.32 19.58
C VAL A 44 15.50 -9.12 18.82
N ASN A 45 14.37 -9.43 19.45
CA ASN A 45 13.32 -10.23 18.81
C ASN A 45 12.55 -9.40 17.79
N GLU A 46 12.19 -8.17 18.15
CA GLU A 46 11.49 -7.20 17.31
C GLU A 46 12.32 -6.86 16.07
N GLU A 47 13.62 -6.62 16.25
CA GLU A 47 14.56 -6.39 15.16
C GLU A 47 14.66 -7.62 14.24
N ARG A 48 14.76 -8.83 14.80
CA ARG A 48 14.83 -10.06 14.00
C ARG A 48 13.58 -10.27 13.15
N GLU A 49 12.38 -10.12 13.72
CA GLU A 49 11.14 -10.31 12.97
C GLU A 49 10.93 -9.21 11.92
N PHE A 50 11.29 -7.96 12.24
CA PHE A 50 11.26 -6.86 11.28
C PHE A 50 12.21 -7.10 10.11
N LEU A 51 13.44 -7.56 10.34
CA LEU A 51 14.41 -7.79 9.26
C LEU A 51 13.96 -8.91 8.31
N LYS A 52 13.38 -10.00 8.83
CA LYS A 52 12.77 -11.04 7.97
C LYS A 52 11.66 -10.48 7.08
N PHE A 53 10.79 -9.63 7.66
CA PHE A 53 9.76 -8.93 6.89
C PHE A 53 10.39 -8.03 5.83
N TRP A 54 11.40 -7.24 6.22
CA TRP A 54 12.01 -6.24 5.36
C TRP A 54 12.69 -6.87 4.15
N GLU A 55 13.48 -7.92 4.35
CA GLU A 55 14.10 -8.69 3.25
C GLU A 55 13.05 -9.20 2.27
N MET A 56 11.94 -9.77 2.77
CA MET A 56 10.84 -10.24 1.94
C MET A 56 10.15 -9.10 1.19
N TYR A 57 9.96 -7.96 1.84
CA TYR A 57 9.28 -6.82 1.24
C TYR A 57 10.12 -6.19 0.12
N LEU A 58 11.44 -6.08 0.31
CA LEU A 58 12.39 -5.65 -0.71
C LEU A 58 12.39 -6.60 -1.93
N GLU A 59 12.34 -7.92 -1.69
CA GLU A 59 12.25 -8.93 -2.75
C GLU A 59 10.97 -8.79 -3.61
N ILE A 60 9.87 -8.34 -3.01
CA ILE A 60 8.57 -8.17 -3.69
C ILE A 60 8.45 -6.79 -4.34
N VAL A 61 9.00 -5.76 -3.69
CA VAL A 61 8.94 -4.36 -4.10
C VAL A 61 10.37 -3.80 -4.18
N PRO A 62 11.13 -4.15 -5.24
CA PRO A 62 12.56 -3.83 -5.34
C PRO A 62 12.87 -2.34 -5.52
N GLN A 63 11.84 -1.50 -5.70
CA GLN A 63 11.99 -0.04 -5.78
C GLN A 63 12.09 0.64 -4.40
N ILE A 64 11.99 -0.13 -3.33
CA ILE A 64 12.28 0.34 -1.98
C ILE A 64 13.80 0.39 -1.78
N SER A 65 14.29 1.42 -1.10
CA SER A 65 15.71 1.50 -0.74
C SER A 65 16.04 0.46 0.32
N GLU A 66 17.18 -0.23 0.20
CA GLU A 66 17.60 -1.28 1.15
C GLU A 66 17.63 -0.78 2.60
N SER A 67 18.20 0.41 2.83
CA SER A 67 18.19 1.11 4.12
C SER A 67 17.01 2.07 4.28
N GLY A 68 15.95 1.87 3.50
CA GLY A 68 14.82 2.80 3.35
C GLY A 68 13.76 2.69 4.44
N TYR A 69 14.12 2.20 5.62
CA TYR A 69 13.23 2.14 6.77
C TYR A 69 13.71 3.08 7.87
N ASN A 70 12.77 3.52 8.69
CA ASN A 70 13.04 4.37 9.83
C ASN A 70 12.25 3.89 11.06
N LEU A 71 12.32 4.62 12.18
CA LEU A 71 11.62 4.22 13.40
C LEU A 71 10.10 4.09 13.23
N LEU A 72 9.49 4.92 12.37
CA LEU A 72 8.06 4.83 12.08
C LEU A 72 7.71 3.63 11.20
N THR A 73 8.58 3.26 10.25
CA THR A 73 8.41 2.05 9.44
C THR A 73 8.35 0.81 10.33
N ILE A 74 9.29 0.71 11.28
CA ILE A 74 9.36 -0.39 12.25
C ILE A 74 8.13 -0.40 13.16
N ALA A 75 7.78 0.76 13.74
CA ALA A 75 6.60 0.85 14.61
C ALA A 75 5.32 0.46 13.88
N SER A 76 5.17 0.86 12.61
CA SER A 76 4.05 0.45 11.79
C SER A 76 4.04 -1.03 11.44
N PHE A 77 5.21 -1.66 11.27
CA PHE A 77 5.28 -3.12 11.15
C PHE A 77 4.78 -3.82 12.42
N THR A 78 5.17 -3.35 13.60
CA THR A 78 4.64 -3.89 14.86
C THR A 78 3.13 -3.72 14.97
N GLU A 79 2.61 -2.54 14.59
CA GLU A 79 1.16 -2.29 14.51
C GLU A 79 0.48 -3.28 13.55
N LEU A 80 1.10 -3.64 12.41
CA LEU A 80 0.51 -4.59 11.45
C LEU A 80 0.31 -6.00 12.00
N LEU A 81 1.15 -6.43 12.95
CA LEU A 81 1.03 -7.75 13.55
C LEU A 81 -0.19 -7.84 14.49
N ASP A 82 -0.52 -6.74 15.18
CA ASP A 82 -1.47 -6.74 16.31
C ASP A 82 -2.93 -6.41 15.92
N VAL A 83 -3.20 -6.08 14.66
CA VAL A 83 -4.42 -5.35 14.28
C VAL A 83 -5.46 -6.12 13.47
N ARG A 84 -6.73 -5.74 13.67
CA ARG A 84 -7.89 -6.13 12.83
C ARG A 84 -7.94 -5.31 11.53
N GLN A 85 -8.81 -5.68 10.59
CA GLN A 85 -8.81 -5.18 9.20
C GLN A 85 -8.80 -3.64 9.01
N GLU A 86 -9.58 -2.85 9.76
CA GLU A 86 -9.57 -1.38 9.60
C GLU A 86 -8.29 -0.73 10.15
N GLU A 87 -7.81 -1.23 11.28
CA GLU A 87 -6.56 -0.80 11.91
C GLU A 87 -5.35 -1.21 11.05
N PHE A 88 -5.44 -2.35 10.35
CA PHE A 88 -4.46 -2.81 9.38
C PHE A 88 -4.23 -1.80 8.26
N ILE A 89 -5.30 -1.30 7.61
CA ILE A 89 -5.15 -0.37 6.48
C ILE A 89 -4.41 0.89 6.92
N LYS A 90 -4.68 1.38 8.14
CA LYS A 90 -4.01 2.55 8.69
C LYS A 90 -2.51 2.30 8.96
N ALA A 91 -2.19 1.18 9.61
CA ALA A 91 -0.80 0.78 9.86
C ALA A 91 -0.03 0.55 8.55
N ALA A 92 -0.66 -0.13 7.58
CA ALA A 92 -0.06 -0.43 6.28
C ALA A 92 0.20 0.84 5.48
N THR A 93 -0.76 1.77 5.48
CA THR A 93 -0.60 3.08 4.86
C THR A 93 0.59 3.82 5.47
N LYS A 94 0.70 3.85 6.80
CA LYS A 94 1.80 4.50 7.50
C LYS A 94 3.16 3.82 7.21
N LEU A 95 3.20 2.49 7.11
CA LEU A 95 4.41 1.76 6.70
C LEU A 95 4.84 2.16 5.29
N VAL A 96 3.92 2.15 4.32
CA VAL A 96 4.18 2.56 2.92
C VAL A 96 4.71 4.01 2.86
N TRP A 97 4.06 4.95 3.53
CA TRP A 97 4.48 6.36 3.49
C TRP A 97 5.75 6.69 4.28
N SER A 98 6.12 5.87 5.27
CA SER A 98 7.38 6.01 6.00
C SER A 98 8.55 5.26 5.35
N THR A 99 8.26 4.47 4.31
CA THR A 99 9.27 3.76 3.52
C THR A 99 9.90 4.71 2.50
N GLU A 100 11.22 4.63 2.36
CA GLU A 100 11.97 5.37 1.36
C GLU A 100 12.14 4.56 0.07
N TYR A 101 11.83 5.19 -1.05
CA TYR A 101 11.86 4.59 -2.37
C TYR A 101 13.05 5.10 -3.18
N SER A 102 13.81 4.19 -3.77
CA SER A 102 14.88 4.53 -4.71
C SER A 102 14.31 4.90 -6.08
N GLU A 103 13.20 4.26 -6.46
CA GLU A 103 12.53 4.44 -7.74
C GLU A 103 11.00 4.41 -7.57
N ARG A 104 10.27 4.77 -8.63
CA ARG A 104 8.81 4.68 -8.64
C ARG A 104 8.38 3.21 -8.53
N PRO A 105 7.66 2.79 -7.48
CA PRO A 105 7.28 1.39 -7.30
C PRO A 105 6.27 0.95 -8.38
N LYS A 106 6.34 -0.34 -8.73
CA LYS A 106 5.39 -0.97 -9.68
C LYS A 106 3.94 -0.86 -9.19
N TYR A 107 3.76 -1.05 -7.89
CA TYR A 107 2.44 -1.09 -7.25
C TYR A 107 2.04 0.29 -6.73
N ARG A 108 0.72 0.52 -6.68
CA ARG A 108 0.10 1.72 -6.11
C ARG A 108 -0.10 1.57 -4.61
N LEU A 109 -0.52 2.62 -3.90
CA LEU A 109 -0.79 2.56 -2.46
C LEU A 109 -1.65 1.35 -2.08
N LYS A 110 -2.79 1.18 -2.76
CA LYS A 110 -3.70 0.06 -2.51
C LYS A 110 -3.03 -1.29 -2.77
N GLY A 111 -2.27 -1.42 -3.85
CA GLY A 111 -1.54 -2.64 -4.16
C GLY A 111 -0.42 -2.94 -3.15
N LEU A 112 0.30 -1.93 -2.68
CA LEU A 112 1.32 -2.07 -1.63
C LEU A 112 0.67 -2.49 -0.30
N ILE A 113 -0.47 -1.91 0.06
CA ILE A 113 -1.25 -2.33 1.24
C ILE A 113 -1.71 -3.78 1.11
N GLU A 114 -2.17 -4.19 -0.07
CA GLU A 114 -2.58 -5.58 -0.33
C GLU A 114 -1.39 -6.55 -0.28
N ILE A 115 -0.22 -6.15 -0.79
CA ILE A 115 1.01 -6.94 -0.68
C ILE A 115 1.39 -7.13 0.79
N LEU A 116 1.34 -6.07 1.60
CA LEU A 116 1.56 -6.17 3.05
C LEU A 116 0.53 -7.13 3.67
N TRP A 117 -0.74 -7.06 3.28
CA TRP A 117 -1.76 -7.97 3.76
C TRP A 117 -1.45 -9.43 3.41
N ILE A 118 -1.04 -9.70 2.17
CA ILE A 118 -0.66 -11.03 1.70
C ILE A 118 0.54 -11.56 2.50
N ILE A 119 1.56 -10.72 2.75
CA ILE A 119 2.74 -11.09 3.56
C ILE A 119 2.28 -11.49 4.95
N ILE A 120 1.55 -10.62 5.65
CA ILE A 120 1.12 -10.82 7.04
C ILE A 120 0.24 -12.07 7.15
N GLN A 121 -0.79 -12.20 6.32
CA GLN A 121 -1.70 -13.37 6.33
C GLN A 121 -1.02 -14.69 5.96
N THR A 122 0.10 -14.65 5.23
CA THR A 122 0.79 -15.89 4.79
C THR A 122 1.88 -16.30 5.76
N CYS A 123 2.59 -15.32 6.31
CA CYS A 123 3.85 -15.53 7.02
C CYS A 123 3.71 -15.41 8.53
N VAL A 124 2.68 -14.72 9.06
CA VAL A 124 2.48 -14.61 10.50
C VAL A 124 1.77 -15.85 11.03
N GLU A 125 2.34 -16.43 12.08
CA GLU A 125 1.72 -17.50 12.86
C GLU A 125 1.62 -17.10 14.33
N GLU A 126 0.49 -17.42 14.93
CA GLU A 126 0.23 -17.22 16.36
C GLU A 126 0.69 -18.46 17.14
N THR A 127 1.53 -18.24 18.13
CA THR A 127 2.01 -19.27 19.07
C THR A 127 1.75 -18.85 20.51
N GLU A 128 2.00 -19.74 21.47
CA GLU A 128 1.88 -19.41 22.90
C GLU A 128 2.79 -18.25 23.34
N GLU A 129 3.88 -17.99 22.60
CA GLU A 129 4.87 -16.95 22.89
C GLU A 129 4.56 -15.62 22.18
N GLY A 130 3.52 -15.57 21.32
CA GLY A 130 3.12 -14.40 20.55
C GLY A 130 3.04 -14.64 19.04
N LEU A 131 3.11 -13.54 18.27
CA LEU A 131 3.05 -13.56 16.81
C LEU A 131 4.45 -13.57 16.21
N PHE A 132 4.74 -14.53 15.35
CA PHE A 132 6.06 -14.69 14.73
C PHE A 132 5.98 -14.75 13.21
N LEU A 133 7.01 -14.24 12.54
CA LEU A 133 7.10 -14.26 11.09
C LEU A 133 7.92 -15.47 10.63
N ILE A 134 7.25 -16.32 9.86
CA ILE A 134 7.83 -17.47 9.18
C ILE A 134 7.99 -17.14 7.70
N LEU A 135 9.23 -17.21 7.22
CA LEU A 135 9.61 -16.76 5.90
C LEU A 135 9.06 -17.71 4.83
N LYS A 136 7.94 -17.33 4.20
CA LYS A 136 7.27 -18.11 3.14
C LYS A 136 7.26 -17.36 1.80
N LEU A 137 8.44 -16.82 1.42
CA LEU A 137 8.61 -15.96 0.24
C LEU A 137 7.99 -16.54 -1.03
N ASN A 138 8.25 -17.82 -1.34
CA ASN A 138 7.72 -18.47 -2.55
C ASN A 138 6.19 -18.48 -2.59
N LYS A 139 5.54 -18.74 -1.44
CA LYS A 139 4.07 -18.75 -1.33
C LYS A 139 3.49 -17.35 -1.45
N VAL A 140 4.19 -16.33 -0.93
CA VAL A 140 3.81 -14.92 -1.09
C VAL A 140 3.95 -14.49 -2.55
N LYS A 141 5.07 -14.79 -3.20
CA LYS A 141 5.30 -14.51 -4.63
C LYS A 141 4.23 -15.17 -5.49
N GLU A 142 3.94 -16.46 -5.27
CA GLU A 142 2.88 -17.19 -5.99
C GLU A 142 1.51 -16.50 -5.84
N LYS A 143 1.12 -16.08 -4.63
CA LYS A 143 -0.15 -15.37 -4.42
C LYS A 143 -0.21 -14.04 -5.18
N ILE A 144 0.90 -13.30 -5.21
CA ILE A 144 0.98 -12.01 -5.89
C ILE A 144 0.98 -12.20 -7.41
N GLU A 145 1.74 -13.17 -7.92
CA GLU A 145 1.83 -13.50 -9.35
C GLU A 145 0.49 -14.00 -9.91
N ASN A 146 -0.26 -14.78 -9.12
CA ASN A 146 -1.59 -15.26 -9.50
C ASN A 146 -2.68 -14.18 -9.40
N ASN A 147 -2.40 -13.01 -8.82
CA ASN A 147 -3.34 -11.89 -8.75
C ASN A 147 -3.22 -11.03 -10.02
N CYS A 148 -4.04 -11.33 -11.02
CA CYS A 148 -4.00 -10.66 -12.33
C CYS A 148 -4.19 -9.14 -12.24
N GLU A 149 -5.06 -8.65 -11.36
CA GLU A 149 -5.32 -7.22 -11.18
C GLU A 149 -4.09 -6.49 -10.60
N LEU A 150 -3.44 -7.08 -9.58
CA LEU A 150 -2.16 -6.56 -9.07
C LEU A 150 -1.08 -6.53 -10.16
N GLN A 151 -1.01 -7.56 -11.01
CA GLN A 151 -0.01 -7.62 -12.07
C GLN A 151 -0.24 -6.59 -13.18
N LEU A 152 -1.49 -6.40 -13.59
CA LEU A 152 -1.85 -5.52 -14.71
C LEU A 152 -1.97 -4.05 -14.29
N TYR A 153 -2.60 -3.79 -13.15
CA TYR A 153 -3.00 -2.45 -12.73
C TYR A 153 -2.20 -1.91 -11.53
N GLY A 154 -1.50 -2.80 -10.81
CA GLY A 154 -0.72 -2.45 -9.63
C GLY A 154 -1.56 -2.27 -8.36
N TYR A 155 -2.85 -2.62 -8.38
CA TYR A 155 -3.80 -2.63 -7.25
C TYR A 155 -5.04 -3.47 -7.60
N THR A 156 -5.84 -3.83 -6.61
CA THR A 156 -7.17 -4.44 -6.80
C THR A 156 -8.30 -3.48 -6.43
N LEU A 157 -9.48 -3.74 -7.00
CA LEU A 157 -10.75 -3.13 -6.61
C LEU A 157 -11.61 -4.18 -5.89
N SER A 158 -12.05 -3.85 -4.68
CA SER A 158 -12.99 -4.69 -3.95
C SER A 158 -14.38 -4.64 -4.58
N ASP A 159 -15.16 -5.72 -4.39
CA ASP A 159 -16.56 -5.76 -4.85
C ASP A 159 -17.38 -4.61 -4.27
N GLY A 160 -17.10 -4.17 -3.04
CA GLY A 160 -17.76 -3.03 -2.42
C GLY A 160 -17.50 -1.71 -3.18
N GLU A 161 -16.26 -1.51 -3.64
CA GLU A 161 -15.88 -0.33 -4.43
C GLU A 161 -16.54 -0.36 -5.81
N VAL A 162 -16.49 -1.52 -6.48
CA VAL A 162 -17.12 -1.72 -7.80
C VAL A 162 -18.63 -1.48 -7.70
N ASN A 163 -19.30 -2.08 -6.72
CA ASN A 163 -20.74 -1.91 -6.51
C ASN A 163 -21.12 -0.46 -6.18
N LYS A 164 -20.31 0.24 -5.36
CA LYS A 164 -20.54 1.65 -5.05
C LYS A 164 -20.38 2.54 -6.29
N GLY A 165 -19.35 2.29 -7.10
CA GLY A 165 -19.14 2.96 -8.38
C GLY A 165 -20.31 2.70 -9.33
N PHE A 166 -20.71 1.44 -9.46
CA PHE A 166 -21.79 1.02 -10.35
C PHE A 166 -23.12 1.67 -9.96
N LYS A 167 -23.44 1.73 -8.66
CA LYS A 167 -24.63 2.41 -8.16
C LYS A 167 -24.65 3.90 -8.52
N LYS A 168 -23.51 4.59 -8.41
CA LYS A 168 -23.41 6.01 -8.80
C LYS A 168 -23.60 6.20 -10.30
N PHE A 169 -22.86 5.43 -11.10
CA PHE A 169 -22.97 5.42 -12.56
C PHE A 169 -24.42 5.18 -12.99
N TRP A 170 -25.09 4.21 -12.39
CA TRP A 170 -26.47 3.89 -12.70
C TRP A 170 -27.44 5.00 -12.31
N THR A 171 -27.26 5.61 -11.13
CA THR A 171 -28.09 6.76 -10.69
C THR A 171 -27.98 7.92 -11.67
N TRP A 172 -26.78 8.18 -12.17
CA TRP A 172 -26.54 9.18 -13.22
C TRP A 172 -27.22 8.77 -14.54
N LEU A 173 -27.02 7.55 -15.02
CA LEU A 173 -27.59 7.08 -16.27
C LEU A 173 -29.13 7.11 -16.27
N GLN A 174 -29.77 6.77 -15.15
CA GLN A 174 -31.23 6.86 -14.99
C GLN A 174 -31.76 8.31 -15.01
N ARG A 175 -30.94 9.29 -14.64
CA ARG A 175 -31.31 10.72 -14.73
C ARG A 175 -31.19 11.23 -16.16
N GLU A 176 -30.12 10.84 -16.85
CA GLU A 176 -29.82 11.34 -18.20
C GLU A 176 -30.55 10.56 -19.31
N THR A 177 -31.12 9.38 -19.00
CA THR A 177 -31.75 8.51 -20.00
C THR A 177 -33.05 7.89 -19.48
N THR A 178 -33.88 7.37 -20.39
CA THR A 178 -35.09 6.58 -20.06
C THR A 178 -34.77 5.10 -19.78
N ALA A 179 -33.55 4.76 -19.33
CA ALA A 179 -33.16 3.38 -19.07
C ALA A 179 -33.76 2.85 -17.75
N PHE A 180 -34.82 2.04 -17.83
CA PHE A 180 -35.58 1.59 -16.65
C PHE A 180 -35.23 0.20 -16.10
N ARG A 181 -34.38 -0.61 -16.76
CA ARG A 181 -34.03 -1.96 -16.25
C ARG A 181 -32.60 -2.39 -16.55
N ILE A 182 -31.94 -2.90 -15.51
CA ILE A 182 -30.81 -3.83 -15.62
C ILE A 182 -31.05 -5.01 -14.67
N PRO A 183 -30.98 -6.27 -15.16
CA PRO A 183 -30.66 -7.41 -14.31
C PRO A 183 -29.22 -7.23 -13.83
N ASN A 184 -29.01 -7.23 -12.51
CA ASN A 184 -27.71 -7.18 -11.85
C ASN A 184 -26.92 -8.48 -12.15
N ASP A 185 -26.44 -8.60 -13.37
CA ASP A 185 -25.73 -9.77 -13.88
C ASP A 185 -24.23 -9.62 -13.63
N ILE A 186 -23.59 -10.68 -13.12
CA ILE A 186 -22.17 -10.72 -12.73
C ILE A 186 -21.28 -10.20 -13.86
N LYS A 187 -21.58 -10.59 -15.11
CA LYS A 187 -20.83 -10.16 -16.31
C LYS A 187 -20.78 -8.63 -16.50
N LYS A 188 -21.80 -7.90 -16.03
CA LYS A 188 -21.84 -6.43 -16.16
C LYS A 188 -20.96 -5.75 -15.13
N LEU A 189 -20.85 -6.31 -13.93
CA LEU A 189 -19.96 -5.80 -12.89
C LEU A 189 -18.50 -6.03 -13.27
N ASP A 190 -18.17 -7.17 -13.90
CA ASP A 190 -16.82 -7.43 -14.43
C ASP A 190 -16.44 -6.40 -15.50
N ILE A 191 -17.32 -6.17 -16.48
CA ILE A 191 -17.10 -5.14 -17.51
C ILE A 191 -16.94 -3.75 -16.87
N PHE A 192 -17.77 -3.42 -15.88
CA PHE A 192 -17.68 -2.14 -15.19
C PHE A 192 -16.37 -2.00 -14.40
N LYS A 193 -15.87 -3.08 -13.79
CA LYS A 193 -14.58 -3.11 -13.10
C LYS A 193 -13.43 -2.82 -14.07
N GLU A 194 -13.45 -3.41 -15.26
CA GLU A 194 -12.46 -3.09 -16.31
C GLU A 194 -12.55 -1.63 -16.76
N ILE A 195 -13.76 -1.07 -16.89
CA ILE A 195 -13.94 0.35 -17.20
C ILE A 195 -13.35 1.24 -16.11
N LEU A 196 -13.52 0.90 -14.82
CA LEU A 196 -12.92 1.66 -13.72
C LEU A 196 -11.39 1.65 -13.80
N TYR A 197 -10.77 0.54 -14.20
CA TYR A 197 -9.33 0.47 -14.42
C TYR A 197 -8.88 1.34 -15.60
N LEU A 198 -9.62 1.33 -16.71
CA LEU A 198 -9.32 2.15 -17.88
C LEU A 198 -9.49 3.65 -17.60
N GLU A 199 -10.56 4.03 -16.89
CA GLU A 199 -10.80 5.41 -16.48
C GLU A 199 -9.62 5.94 -15.67
N ASP A 200 -9.17 5.17 -14.69
CA ASP A 200 -8.05 5.52 -13.84
C ASP A 200 -6.71 5.59 -14.61
N GLN A 201 -6.53 4.79 -15.66
CA GLN A 201 -5.38 4.94 -16.58
C GLN A 201 -5.40 6.24 -17.38
N ILE A 202 -6.58 6.71 -17.80
CA ILE A 202 -6.73 7.97 -18.56
C ILE A 202 -6.33 9.16 -17.70
N TYR A 203 -6.80 9.22 -16.45
CA TYR A 203 -6.44 10.30 -15.52
C TYR A 203 -4.96 10.35 -15.13
N LEU A 204 -4.19 9.30 -15.43
CA LEU A 204 -2.75 9.24 -15.20
C LEU A 204 -1.92 9.56 -16.45
N GLY A 205 -2.55 9.62 -17.63
CA GLY A 205 -1.89 9.94 -18.90
C GLY A 205 -1.88 11.43 -19.26
N GLU A 206 -2.58 12.26 -18.48
CA GLU A 206 -2.57 13.73 -18.53
C GLU A 206 -1.67 14.31 -17.43
#